data_AF-A0A2T4U783-F1
#
_entry.id   AF-A0A2T4U783-F1
#
_cell.length_a   1.000
_cell.length_b   1.000
_cell.length_c   1.000
_cell.angle_alpha   90.00
_cell.angle_beta   90.00
_cell.angle_gamma   90.00
#
_symmetry.space_group_name_H-M   'P 1'
#
loop_
_entity.id
_entity.type
_entity.pdbx_description
1 polymer ?
#
loop_
_entity_poly.entity_id
_entity_poly.type
_entity_poly.pdbx_seq_one_letter_code
_entity_poly.pdbx_strand_id
1 'polypeptide(L)'
;MKENISIRWIHQKVIKRRKTMKLVIVIVQNRYREALTEGLKKADYRLTELSSSGGFLRKRSTTFLVGINEEDADKLQETMKRICLRYEATHGRNRDQDHRYVSFMVDTEDAVPFISRGAGTNN
;
A
#
# COMPACT_ATOMS: atom_id res chain seq x y z
N MET A 1 25.77 -37.91 -45.90
CA MET A 1 24.59 -37.28 -45.27
C MET A 1 24.85 -37.32 -43.77
N LYS A 2 25.49 -36.33 -43.11
CA LYS A 2 24.99 -35.00 -42.69
C LYS A 2 23.53 -35.09 -42.20
N GLU A 3 23.12 -34.78 -40.97
CA GLU A 3 23.76 -34.12 -39.83
C GLU A 3 22.97 -34.45 -38.54
N ASN A 4 23.63 -34.20 -37.41
CA ASN A 4 23.21 -34.39 -36.03
C ASN A 4 22.36 -33.17 -35.54
N ILE A 5 21.85 -33.23 -34.29
CA ILE A 5 21.44 -32.09 -33.41
C ILE A 5 19.92 -31.87 -33.18
N SER A 6 19.50 -32.34 -32.00
CA SER A 6 18.73 -31.65 -30.94
C SER A 6 17.90 -30.41 -31.31
N ILE A 7 16.58 -30.51 -31.10
CA ILE A 7 15.74 -29.38 -30.63
C ILE A 7 14.92 -29.84 -29.42
N ARG A 8 15.63 -30.23 -28.36
CA ARG A 8 15.16 -29.97 -27.00
C ARG A 8 15.38 -28.47 -26.80
N TRP A 9 14.32 -27.73 -26.46
CA TRP A 9 14.22 -26.28 -26.13
C TRP A 9 13.73 -25.32 -27.24
N ILE A 10 12.49 -24.82 -27.13
CA ILE A 10 12.17 -23.37 -27.22
C ILE A 10 11.00 -23.02 -26.26
N HIS A 11 11.37 -22.62 -25.04
CA HIS A 11 10.84 -21.46 -24.31
C HIS A 11 9.34 -21.11 -24.40
N GLN A 12 8.54 -21.71 -23.50
CA GLN A 12 7.54 -20.93 -22.76
C GLN A 12 7.80 -21.08 -21.27
N LYS A 13 8.94 -20.53 -20.83
CA LYS A 13 9.05 -20.05 -19.47
C LYS A 13 8.14 -18.83 -19.42
N VAL A 14 6.87 -19.03 -19.08
CA VAL A 14 5.91 -17.96 -18.81
C VAL A 14 6.63 -16.99 -17.88
N ILE A 15 6.98 -15.82 -18.40
CA ILE A 15 7.59 -14.75 -17.61
C ILE A 15 6.50 -14.34 -16.64
N LYS A 16 6.50 -14.94 -15.44
CA LYS A 16 5.64 -14.53 -14.34
C LYS A 16 6.07 -13.09 -14.04
N ARG A 17 5.32 -12.12 -14.57
CA ARG A 17 5.46 -10.69 -14.24
C ARG A 17 5.68 -10.63 -12.73
N ARG A 18 6.78 -10.01 -12.29
CA ARG A 18 6.98 -9.76 -10.87
C ARG A 18 5.74 -9.01 -10.38
N LYS A 19 5.12 -9.49 -9.30
CA LYS A 19 4.15 -8.66 -8.58
C LYS A 19 4.87 -7.39 -8.16
N THR A 20 4.46 -6.28 -8.72
CA THR A 20 4.97 -4.94 -8.46
C THR A 20 4.40 -4.49 -7.11
N MET A 21 5.28 -4.16 -6.17
CA MET A 21 4.86 -3.64 -4.87
C MET A 21 4.58 -2.13 -5.00
N LYS A 22 3.57 -1.64 -4.30
CA LYS A 22 3.24 -0.22 -4.18
C LYS A 22 3.30 0.21 -2.71
N LEU A 23 3.70 1.46 -2.48
CA LEU A 23 3.55 2.11 -1.19
C LEU A 23 2.37 3.07 -1.25
N VAL A 24 1.35 2.82 -0.44
CA VAL A 24 0.21 3.72 -0.29
C VAL A 24 0.41 4.55 0.97
N ILE A 25 0.47 5.87 0.78
CA ILE A 25 0.57 6.87 1.85
C ILE A 25 -0.82 7.44 2.07
N VAL A 26 -1.39 7.26 3.26
CA VAL A 26 -2.76 7.69 3.58
C VAL A 26 -2.74 8.70 4.72
N ILE A 27 -3.16 9.93 4.46
CA ILE A 27 -3.34 10.98 5.47
C ILE A 27 -4.78 10.90 5.97
N VAL A 28 -4.93 10.47 7.22
CA VAL A 28 -6.20 10.13 7.87
C VAL A 28 -6.56 11.18 8.91
N GLN A 29 -7.83 11.58 8.96
CA GLN A 29 -8.33 12.39 10.08
C GLN A 29 -8.38 11.56 11.35
N ASN A 30 -7.97 12.15 12.48
CA ASN A 30 -7.86 11.43 13.75
C ASN A 30 -9.14 10.71 14.19
N ARG A 31 -10.33 11.22 13.84
CA ARG A 31 -11.61 10.54 14.14
C ARG A 31 -11.75 9.15 13.50
N TYR A 32 -11.10 8.90 12.36
CA TYR A 32 -11.15 7.61 11.68
C TYR A 32 -9.93 6.72 11.98
N ARG A 33 -8.95 7.24 12.73
CA ARG A 33 -7.65 6.59 12.97
C ARG A 33 -7.82 5.19 13.53
N GLU A 34 -8.51 5.05 14.66
CA GLU A 34 -8.66 3.76 15.34
C GLU A 34 -9.44 2.75 14.49
N ALA A 35 -10.55 3.18 13.90
CA ALA A 35 -11.36 2.33 13.04
C ALA A 35 -10.57 1.79 11.83
N LEU A 36 -9.78 2.65 11.18
CA LEU A 36 -8.93 2.24 10.05
C LEU A 36 -7.77 1.37 10.51
N THR A 37 -7.08 1.70 11.60
CA THR A 37 -5.97 0.87 12.12
C THR A 37 -6.45 -0.55 12.43
N GLU A 38 -7.59 -0.70 13.12
CA GLU A 38 -8.14 -2.01 13.43
C GLU A 38 -8.69 -2.73 12.19
N GLY A 39 -9.44 -2.02 11.35
CA GLY A 39 -10.10 -2.61 10.19
C GLY A 39 -9.10 -3.08 9.14
N LEU A 40 -8.01 -2.33 8.93
CA LEU A 40 -6.94 -2.72 8.02
C LEU A 40 -6.15 -3.91 8.56
N LYS A 41 -5.81 -3.93 9.86
CA LYS A 41 -5.19 -5.11 10.50
C LYS A 41 -6.06 -6.36 10.39
N LYS A 42 -7.38 -6.25 10.63
CA LYS A 42 -8.34 -7.35 10.48
C LYS A 42 -8.45 -7.85 9.04
N ALA A 43 -8.16 -6.99 8.06
CA ALA A 43 -8.11 -7.33 6.64
C ALA A 43 -6.72 -7.79 6.16
N ASP A 44 -5.80 -8.10 7.09
CA ASP A 44 -4.43 -8.57 6.84
C ASP A 44 -3.51 -7.55 6.14
N TYR A 45 -3.85 -6.26 6.19
CA TYR A 45 -2.94 -5.19 5.77
C TYR A 45 -1.97 -4.82 6.88
N ARG A 46 -0.68 -4.72 6.52
CA ARG A 46 0.36 -4.15 7.38
C ARG A 46 0.46 -2.65 7.14
N LEU A 47 0.52 -1.89 8.23
CA LEU A 47 0.67 -0.43 8.17
C LEU A 47 1.65 0.07 9.23
N THR A 48 2.38 1.12 8.89
CA THR A 48 3.12 1.94 9.85
C THR A 48 2.36 3.22 10.09
N GLU A 49 2.11 3.55 11.36
CA GLU A 49 1.37 4.74 11.78
C GLU A 49 2.33 5.85 12.22
N LEU A 50 2.17 7.05 11.66
CA LEU A 50 2.95 8.24 11.97
C LEU A 50 2.03 9.36 12.44
N SER A 51 2.35 9.99 13.58
CA SER A 51 1.69 11.24 13.98
C SER A 51 2.09 12.36 13.01
N SER A 52 1.11 13.05 12.43
CA SER A 52 1.35 14.13 11.47
C SER A 52 0.50 15.36 11.78
N SER A 53 0.85 16.50 11.18
CA SER A 53 0.11 17.76 11.33
C SER A 53 0.08 18.49 10.00
N GLY A 54 -1.10 18.98 9.60
CA GLY A 54 -1.26 19.74 8.36
C GLY A 54 -0.76 21.18 8.51
N GLY A 55 -0.01 21.67 7.52
CA GLY A 55 0.60 23.01 7.55
C GLY A 55 -0.38 24.19 7.48
N PHE A 56 -1.56 24.00 6.88
CA PHE A 56 -2.53 25.08 6.69
C PHE A 56 -3.46 25.27 7.90
N LEU A 57 -4.13 24.20 8.35
CA LEU A 57 -5.11 24.29 9.44
C LEU A 57 -4.53 23.95 10.82
N ARG A 58 -3.23 23.61 10.92
CA ARG A 58 -2.56 23.07 12.13
C ARG A 58 -3.34 21.91 12.79
N LYS A 59 -4.26 21.28 12.05
CA LYS A 59 -5.05 20.15 12.51
C LYS A 59 -4.14 18.93 12.55
N ARG A 60 -4.20 18.21 13.67
CA ARG A 60 -3.51 16.93 13.84
C ARG A 60 -4.16 15.89 12.94
N SER A 61 -3.33 15.13 12.25
CA SER A 61 -3.71 14.00 11.42
C SER A 61 -2.87 12.78 11.79
N THR A 62 -3.17 11.67 11.17
CA THR A 62 -2.36 10.46 11.26
C THR A 62 -2.03 10.00 9.86
N THR A 63 -0.75 9.74 9.58
CA THR A 63 -0.32 9.21 8.28
C THR A 63 -0.08 7.71 8.40
N PHE A 64 -0.68 6.92 7.51
CA PHE A 64 -0.39 5.51 7.36
C PHE A 64 0.49 5.27 6.14
N LEU A 65 1.48 4.39 6.31
CA LEU A 65 2.28 3.83 5.22
C LEU A 65 1.88 2.36 5.06
N VAL A 66 1.33 2.00 3.91
CA VAL A 66 0.78 0.67 3.64
C VAL A 66 1.47 0.09 2.40
N GLY A 67 2.23 -0.99 2.59
CA GLY A 67 2.82 -1.73 1.47
C GLY A 67 1.83 -2.76 0.93
N ILE A 68 1.58 -2.74 -0.37
CA ILE A 68 0.65 -3.67 -1.05
C ILE A 68 1.23 -4.20 -2.35
N ASN A 69 0.69 -5.30 -2.87
CA ASN A 69 0.88 -5.61 -4.29
C ASN A 69 0.01 -4.67 -5.13
N GLU A 70 0.42 -4.40 -6.38
CA GLU A 70 -0.33 -3.54 -7.31
C GLU A 70 -1.79 -4.01 -7.50
N GLU A 71 -2.03 -5.32 -7.58
CA GLU A 71 -3.38 -5.86 -7.73
C GLU A 71 -4.30 -5.64 -6.51
N ASP A 72 -3.74 -5.31 -5.34
CA ASP A 72 -4.50 -5.11 -4.11
C ASP A 72 -4.97 -3.65 -3.92
N ALA A 73 -4.62 -2.74 -4.84
CA ALA A 73 -4.89 -1.30 -4.72
C ALA A 73 -6.38 -0.96 -4.59
N ASP A 74 -7.20 -1.46 -5.53
CA ASP A 74 -8.65 -1.22 -5.51
C ASP A 74 -9.30 -1.85 -4.27
N LYS A 75 -8.85 -3.04 -3.88
CA LYS A 75 -9.35 -3.74 -2.70
C LYS A 75 -9.01 -2.99 -1.41
N LEU A 76 -7.82 -2.40 -1.31
CA LEU A 76 -7.44 -1.55 -0.19
C LEU A 76 -8.36 -0.32 -0.11
N GLN A 77 -8.57 0.37 -1.24
CA GLN A 77 -9.42 1.56 -1.30
C GLN A 77 -10.86 1.26 -0.86
N GLU A 78 -11.45 0.19 -1.38
CA GLU A 78 -12.81 -0.21 -1.01
C GLU A 78 -12.88 -0.63 0.47
N THR A 79 -11.85 -1.32 0.97
CA THR A 79 -11.77 -1.70 2.38
C THR A 79 -11.75 -0.46 3.29
N MET A 80 -10.89 0.53 3.01
CA MET A 80 -10.84 1.78 3.77
C MET A 80 -12.18 2.54 3.73
N LYS A 81 -12.80 2.64 2.54
CA LYS A 81 -14.11 3.29 2.37
C LYS A 81 -15.19 2.62 3.22
N ARG A 82 -15.27 1.29 3.18
CA ARG A 82 -16.24 0.51 3.98
C ARG A 82 -16.02 0.67 5.48
N ILE A 83 -14.77 0.70 5.94
CA ILE A 83 -14.44 0.95 7.34
C ILE A 83 -14.98 2.33 7.78
N CYS A 84 -14.70 3.39 6.99
CA CYS A 84 -15.20 4.73 7.31
C CYS A 84 -16.73 4.80 7.32
N LEU A 85 -17.41 4.19 6.35
CA LEU A 85 -18.88 4.16 6.30
C LEU A 85 -19.47 3.44 7.52
N ARG A 86 -18.87 2.31 7.94
CA ARG A 86 -19.29 1.59 9.14
C ARG A 86 -19.09 2.42 10.41
N TYR A 87 -18.00 3.17 10.49
CA TYR A 87 -17.76 4.08 11.61
C TYR A 87 -18.78 5.23 11.64
N GLU A 88 -19.09 5.82 10.49
CA GLU A 88 -20.09 6.90 10.37
C GLU A 88 -21.51 6.42 10.72
N ALA A 89 -21.85 5.16 10.45
CA ALA A 89 -23.15 4.59 10.81
C ALA A 89 -23.37 4.56 12.34
N THR A 90 -22.31 4.47 13.14
CA THR A 90 -22.38 4.47 14.61
C THR A 90 -22.07 5.83 15.25
N HIS A 91 -21.23 6.67 14.62
CA HIS A 91 -20.74 7.92 15.21
C HIS A 91 -21.25 9.18 14.50
N GLY A 92 -22.06 9.03 13.46
CA GLY A 92 -22.48 10.13 12.58
C GLY A 92 -21.35 10.63 11.68
N ARG A 93 -21.71 11.40 10.64
CA ARG A 93 -20.75 11.98 9.69
C ARG A 93 -20.34 13.39 10.10
N ASN A 94 -19.05 13.71 10.02
CA ASN A 94 -18.61 15.11 10.14
C ASN A 94 -19.03 15.88 8.89
N ARG A 95 -19.81 16.95 9.03
CA ARG A 95 -20.18 17.83 7.91
C ARG A 95 -19.17 18.95 7.67
N ASP A 96 -18.31 19.23 8.64
CA ASP A 96 -17.32 20.32 8.57
C ASP A 96 -16.02 19.90 7.87
N GLN A 97 -15.84 18.61 7.58
CA GLN A 97 -14.70 18.11 6.83
C GLN A 97 -15.16 17.13 5.76
N ASP A 98 -15.07 17.54 4.50
CA ASP A 98 -15.63 16.81 3.35
C ASP A 98 -14.92 15.49 3.01
N HIS A 99 -13.69 15.29 3.47
CA HIS A 99 -12.90 14.10 3.14
C HIS A 99 -12.51 13.31 4.39
N ARG A 100 -12.56 11.97 4.33
CA ARG A 100 -12.16 11.09 5.46
C ARG A 100 -10.64 10.92 5.56
N TYR A 101 -10.01 10.85 4.40
CA TYR A 101 -8.58 10.68 4.20
C TYR A 101 -8.19 11.15 2.78
N VAL A 102 -6.89 11.35 2.57
CA VAL A 102 -6.26 11.57 1.26
C VAL A 102 -5.20 10.49 1.09
N SER A 103 -5.09 9.89 -0.10
CA SER A 103 -4.11 8.82 -0.36
C SER A 103 -3.28 9.10 -1.59
N PHE A 104 -1.98 8.79 -1.51
CA PHE A 104 -1.03 8.78 -2.60
C PHE A 104 -0.49 7.38 -2.78
N MET A 105 -0.26 6.95 -4.02
CA MET A 105 0.35 5.65 -4.33
C MET A 105 1.68 5.90 -5.04
N VAL A 106 2.73 5.22 -4.57
CA VAL A 106 4.10 5.38 -5.05
C VAL A 106 4.64 4.01 -5.47
N ASP A 107 5.32 3.98 -6.60
CA ASP A 107 6.00 2.78 -7.10
C ASP A 107 7.23 2.48 -6.25
N THR A 108 7.36 1.23 -5.80
CA THR A 108 8.49 0.83 -4.93
C THR A 108 9.74 0.46 -5.73
N GLU A 109 9.64 0.33 -7.05
CA GLU A 109 10.77 0.06 -7.93
C GLU A 109 11.79 1.21 -7.91
N ASP A 110 11.34 2.44 -7.66
CA ASP A 110 12.18 3.62 -7.52
C ASP A 110 12.88 3.73 -6.14
N ALA A 111 12.45 2.92 -5.15
CA ALA A 111 13.03 2.89 -3.81
C ALA A 111 14.18 1.88 -3.65
N VAL A 112 14.47 1.10 -4.69
CA VAL A 112 15.52 0.06 -4.73
C VAL A 112 16.95 0.57 -4.42
N PRO A 113 17.37 1.83 -4.68
CA PRO A 113 18.75 2.26 -4.41
C PRO A 113 19.21 2.10 -2.96
N PHE A 114 18.28 2.03 -1.99
CA PHE A 114 18.60 1.93 -0.56
C PHE A 114 18.71 0.49 -0.02
N ILE A 115 18.08 -0.50 -0.68
CA ILE A 115 18.07 -1.88 -0.17
C ILE A 115 19.32 -2.64 -0.64
N SER A 116 19.90 -2.27 -1.78
CA SER A 116 21.03 -2.98 -2.40
C SER A 116 22.41 -2.70 -1.77
N ARG A 117 22.54 -1.75 -0.82
CA ARG A 117 23.82 -1.37 -0.21
C ARG A 117 24.15 -2.08 1.12
N GLY A 118 23.23 -2.84 1.70
CA GLY A 118 23.41 -3.50 3.00
C GLY A 118 23.77 -4.98 2.97
N ALA A 119 23.67 -5.65 1.82
CA ALA A 119 23.97 -7.08 1.67
C ALA A 119 25.35 -7.29 1.03
N GLY A 120 26.40 -6.80 1.70
CA GLY A 120 27.80 -6.95 1.29
C GLY A 120 28.60 -7.74 2.32
N THR A 121 28.82 -9.02 2.00
CA THR A 121 29.99 -9.87 2.32
C THR A 121 30.58 -9.83 3.74
N ASN A 122 30.22 -10.82 4.56
CA ASN A 122 31.18 -11.42 5.48
C ASN A 122 31.77 -12.64 4.78
N ASN A 123 33.02 -12.52 4.32
CA ASN A 123 33.94 -13.65 4.13
C ASN A 123 35.16 -13.36 4.99
#